data_AF-A0A1J4QA19-F1
#
_entry.id   AF-A0A1J4QA19-F1
#
_cell.length_a   1.000
_cell.length_b   1.000
_cell.length_c   1.000
_cell.angle_alpha   90.00
_cell.angle_beta   90.00
_cell.angle_gamma   90.00
#
_symmetry.space_group_name_H-M   'P 1'
#
loop_
_entity.id
_entity.type
_entity.pdbx_description
1 polymer ?
#
loop_
_entity_poly.entity_id
_entity_poly.type
_entity_poly.pdbx_seq_one_letter_code
_entity_poly.pdbx_strand_id
1 'polypeptide(L)'
;MKEIDPTPAVFRELGRAAERLLTAAATLSDAAVAAPSRLPGWTRAQRPGTCTPRRILVIRLREPVLHLVDLDVGHEVADIPAAAVGIVLDDAVGSHAEAEKMPACTLTDAEGVEFARFGGGGPVVRGARTELLAWLSGRDDGARLDAPDGLPVLPPWI
;
A
#
# COMPACT_ATOMS: atom_id res chain seq x y z
N MET A 1 -9.85 -22.06 8.34
CA MET A 1 -9.35 -21.52 7.05
C MET A 1 -8.68 -22.67 6.31
N LYS A 2 -8.81 -22.77 4.98
CA LYS A 2 -8.12 -23.84 4.22
C LYS A 2 -6.73 -23.35 3.84
N GLU A 3 -5.71 -24.10 4.21
CA GLU A 3 -4.33 -23.86 3.79
C GLU A 3 -4.02 -24.64 2.49
N ILE A 4 -3.01 -24.17 1.75
CA ILE A 4 -2.59 -24.75 0.47
C ILE A 4 -1.07 -24.93 0.53
N ASP A 5 -0.56 -26.10 0.14
CA ASP A 5 0.87 -26.38 0.15
C ASP A 5 1.64 -25.47 -0.84
N PRO A 6 2.79 -24.90 -0.44
CA PRO A 6 3.61 -24.00 -1.25
C PRO A 6 4.41 -24.77 -2.31
N THR A 7 3.71 -25.33 -3.30
CA THR A 7 4.32 -26.12 -4.38
C THR A 7 4.62 -25.26 -5.63
N PRO A 8 5.60 -25.65 -6.47
CA PRO A 8 5.86 -24.97 -7.74
C PRO A 8 4.63 -24.86 -8.65
N ALA A 9 3.69 -25.81 -8.57
CA ALA A 9 2.46 -25.77 -9.32
C ALA A 9 1.53 -24.64 -8.82
N VAL A 10 1.39 -24.48 -7.51
CA VAL A 10 0.60 -23.40 -6.89
C VAL A 10 1.20 -22.03 -7.22
N PHE A 11 2.53 -21.88 -7.12
CA PHE A 11 3.19 -20.61 -7.47
C PHE A 11 2.96 -20.21 -8.93
N ARG A 12 3.08 -21.16 -9.87
CA ARG A 12 2.78 -20.89 -11.28
C ARG A 12 1.32 -20.51 -11.50
N GLU A 13 0.39 -21.14 -10.79
CA GLU A 13 -1.02 -20.79 -10.92
C GLU A 13 -1.32 -19.40 -10.36
N LEU A 14 -0.70 -19.00 -9.24
CA LEU A 14 -0.80 -17.64 -8.70
C LEU A 14 -0.29 -16.60 -9.72
N GLY A 15 0.89 -16.84 -10.31
CA GLY A 15 1.45 -15.97 -11.34
C GLY A 15 0.55 -15.82 -12.57
N ARG A 16 0.08 -16.95 -13.12
CA ARG A 16 -0.84 -16.94 -14.28
C ARG A 16 -2.19 -16.30 -13.97
N ALA A 17 -2.72 -16.50 -12.76
CA ALA A 17 -3.96 -15.88 -12.34
C ALA A 17 -3.80 -14.36 -12.24
N ALA A 18 -2.67 -13.89 -11.70
CA ALA A 18 -2.33 -12.47 -11.67
C ALA A 18 -2.21 -11.91 -13.10
N GLU A 19 -1.45 -12.55 -13.99
CA GLU A 19 -1.32 -12.13 -15.39
C GLU A 19 -2.68 -11.99 -16.09
N ARG A 20 -3.55 -13.01 -16.00
CA ARG A 20 -4.90 -12.96 -16.59
C ARG A 20 -5.74 -11.82 -16.02
N LEU A 21 -5.65 -11.58 -14.71
CA LEU A 21 -6.32 -10.44 -14.07
C LEU A 21 -5.81 -9.11 -14.61
N LEU A 22 -4.49 -8.94 -14.71
CA LEU A 22 -3.85 -7.72 -15.21
C LEU A 22 -4.22 -7.46 -16.67
N THR A 23 -4.15 -8.48 -17.53
CA THR A 23 -4.58 -8.38 -18.93
C THR A 23 -6.04 -7.96 -19.04
N ALA A 24 -6.95 -8.54 -18.24
CA ALA A 24 -8.36 -8.16 -18.26
C ALA A 24 -8.56 -6.73 -17.73
N ALA A 25 -7.94 -6.37 -16.61
CA ALA A 25 -8.06 -5.05 -15.99
C ALA A 25 -7.57 -3.93 -16.91
N ALA A 26 -6.50 -4.15 -17.68
CA ALA A 26 -5.97 -3.19 -18.64
C ALA A 26 -6.97 -2.82 -19.76
N THR A 27 -8.01 -3.63 -19.99
CA THR A 27 -9.03 -3.35 -21.00
C THR A 27 -10.22 -2.55 -20.47
N LEU A 28 -10.32 -2.34 -19.15
CA LEU A 28 -11.48 -1.68 -18.53
C LEU A 28 -11.32 -0.16 -18.53
N SER A 29 -12.30 0.55 -19.10
CA SER A 29 -12.49 1.98 -18.88
C SER A 29 -13.19 2.25 -17.54
N ASP A 30 -13.13 3.48 -17.05
CA ASP A 30 -13.82 3.90 -15.81
C ASP A 30 -15.34 3.64 -15.88
N ALA A 31 -15.96 3.83 -17.05
CA ALA A 31 -17.36 3.46 -17.28
C ALA A 31 -17.59 1.95 -17.20
N ALA A 32 -16.67 1.14 -17.76
CA ALA A 32 -16.76 -0.32 -17.70
C ALA A 32 -16.59 -0.85 -16.27
N VAL A 33 -15.78 -0.17 -15.44
CA VAL A 33 -15.61 -0.44 -14.01
C VAL A 33 -16.92 -0.25 -13.23
N ALA A 34 -17.64 0.84 -13.50
CA ALA A 34 -18.89 1.16 -12.82
C ALA A 34 -20.07 0.27 -13.26
N ALA A 35 -19.96 -0.40 -14.40
CA ALA A 35 -21.02 -1.26 -14.92
C ALA A 35 -21.20 -2.57 -14.10
N PRO A 36 -22.38 -3.24 -14.20
CA PRO A 36 -22.67 -4.46 -13.47
C PRO A 36 -21.66 -5.59 -13.72
N SER A 37 -21.36 -6.32 -12.67
CA SER A 37 -20.62 -7.58 -12.70
C SER A 37 -21.57 -8.78 -12.92
N ARG A 38 -21.00 -9.99 -12.90
CA ARG A 38 -21.80 -11.23 -12.91
C ARG A 38 -22.45 -11.54 -11.55
N LEU A 39 -22.05 -10.85 -10.48
CA LEU A 39 -22.67 -10.99 -9.16
C LEU A 39 -23.88 -10.04 -9.06
N PRO A 40 -25.08 -10.54 -8.72
CA PRO A 40 -26.27 -9.70 -8.60
C PRO A 40 -26.08 -8.54 -7.61
N GLY A 41 -26.34 -7.31 -8.06
CA GLY A 41 -26.21 -6.10 -7.24
C GLY A 41 -24.78 -5.56 -7.10
N TRP A 42 -23.80 -6.11 -7.81
CA TRP A 42 -22.39 -5.71 -7.73
C TRP A 42 -21.92 -5.12 -9.06
N THR A 43 -21.13 -4.04 -9.00
CA THR A 43 -20.38 -3.53 -10.15
C THR A 43 -19.07 -4.30 -10.33
N ARG A 44 -18.37 -4.10 -11.46
CA ARG A 44 -17.04 -4.69 -11.69
C ARG A 44 -15.97 -4.15 -10.72
N ALA A 45 -16.26 -3.06 -10.02
CA ALA A 45 -15.51 -2.56 -8.87
C ALA A 45 -15.75 -3.32 -7.56
N GLN A 46 -16.39 -4.50 -7.61
CA GLN A 46 -16.63 -5.41 -6.49
C GLN A 46 -17.15 -4.71 -5.21
N ARG A 47 -18.48 -4.81 -5.00
CA ARG A 47 -19.27 -4.20 -3.91
C ARG A 47 -19.34 -2.66 -4.05
N PRO A 48 -20.44 -2.01 -3.63
CA PRO A 48 -20.46 -0.55 -3.60
C PRO A 48 -19.48 -0.06 -2.53
N GLY A 49 -18.34 0.51 -2.95
CA GLY A 49 -17.58 1.45 -2.12
C GLY A 49 -16.10 1.18 -1.84
N THR A 50 -15.49 0.01 -2.10
CA THR A 50 -14.13 -0.24 -1.57
C THR A 50 -13.12 -0.99 -2.44
N CYS A 51 -13.47 -1.63 -3.58
CA CYS A 51 -12.51 -2.42 -4.37
C CYS A 51 -12.53 -2.15 -5.88
N THR A 52 -12.26 -0.90 -6.30
CA THR A 52 -12.12 -0.58 -7.72
C THR A 52 -11.01 -1.41 -8.41
N PRO A 53 -11.05 -1.60 -9.75
CA PRO A 53 -9.97 -2.27 -10.47
C PRO A 53 -8.61 -1.59 -10.35
N ARG A 54 -8.55 -0.30 -9.98
CA ARG A 54 -7.28 0.32 -9.58
C ARG A 54 -6.88 -0.08 -8.16
N ARG A 55 -7.83 -0.13 -7.23
CA ARG A 55 -7.59 -0.54 -5.85
C ARG A 55 -7.09 -1.97 -5.74
N ILE A 56 -7.62 -2.91 -6.53
CA ILE A 56 -7.16 -4.30 -6.51
C ILE A 56 -5.70 -4.43 -6.95
N LEU A 57 -5.19 -3.57 -7.83
CA LEU A 57 -3.78 -3.57 -8.23
C LEU A 57 -2.88 -3.17 -7.07
N VAL A 58 -3.24 -2.11 -6.36
CA VAL A 58 -2.52 -1.64 -5.17
C VAL A 58 -2.49 -2.74 -4.10
N ILE A 59 -3.65 -3.33 -3.79
CA ILE A 59 -3.73 -4.45 -2.84
C ILE A 59 -2.84 -5.61 -3.29
N ARG A 60 -2.92 -6.04 -4.56
CA ARG A 60 -2.15 -7.19 -5.05
C ARG A 60 -0.64 -6.94 -5.20
N LEU A 61 -0.21 -5.69 -5.30
CA LEU A 61 1.20 -5.32 -5.25
C LEU A 61 1.71 -5.25 -3.81
N ARG A 62 0.96 -4.60 -2.91
CA ARG A 62 1.36 -4.38 -1.52
C ARG A 62 1.63 -5.68 -0.76
N GLU A 63 0.73 -6.65 -0.89
CA GLU A 63 0.81 -7.93 -0.15
C GLU A 63 2.16 -8.64 -0.35
N PRO A 64 2.58 -9.01 -1.58
CA PRO A 64 3.87 -9.68 -1.76
C PRO A 64 5.07 -8.78 -1.40
N VAL A 65 4.96 -7.47 -1.62
CA VAL A 65 6.04 -6.52 -1.32
C VAL A 65 6.33 -6.45 0.17
N LEU A 66 5.29 -6.25 0.99
CA LEU A 66 5.46 -6.14 2.44
C LEU A 66 5.69 -7.49 3.09
N HIS A 67 5.02 -8.55 2.63
CA HIS A 67 5.23 -9.88 3.21
C HIS A 67 6.62 -10.45 2.96
N LEU A 68 7.31 -10.05 1.88
CA LEU A 68 8.70 -10.46 1.69
C LEU A 68 9.60 -9.89 2.80
N VAL A 69 9.29 -8.68 3.29
CA VAL A 69 9.94 -8.08 4.47
C VAL A 69 9.49 -8.80 5.75
N ASP A 70 8.18 -9.04 5.91
CA ASP A 70 7.62 -9.67 7.12
C ASP A 70 8.12 -11.10 7.36
N LEU A 71 8.49 -11.81 6.30
CA LEU A 71 9.01 -13.18 6.36
C LEU A 71 10.41 -13.25 6.97
N ASP A 72 11.12 -12.12 7.12
CA ASP A 72 12.46 -12.05 7.70
C ASP A 72 13.46 -13.01 7.02
N VAL A 73 13.38 -13.07 5.68
CA VAL A 73 14.24 -13.95 4.85
C VAL A 73 15.41 -13.18 4.21
N GLY A 74 15.82 -12.07 4.83
CA GLY A 74 16.90 -11.21 4.32
C GLY A 74 16.47 -10.21 3.25
N HIS A 75 15.19 -9.86 3.20
CA HIS A 75 14.66 -8.76 2.40
C HIS A 75 14.18 -7.63 3.32
N GLU A 76 14.70 -6.44 3.13
CA GLU A 76 14.33 -5.25 3.89
C GLU A 76 13.45 -4.32 3.06
N VAL A 77 12.81 -3.33 3.71
CA VAL A 77 12.08 -2.26 3.00
C VAL A 77 13.00 -1.52 2.02
N ALA A 78 14.30 -1.45 2.33
CA ALA A 78 15.35 -0.89 1.47
C ALA A 78 15.49 -1.60 0.11
N ASP A 79 15.11 -2.89 0.03
CA ASP A 79 15.22 -3.69 -1.19
C ASP A 79 14.00 -3.55 -2.11
N ILE A 80 12.96 -2.84 -1.67
CA ILE A 80 11.73 -2.67 -2.45
C ILE A 80 12.03 -1.75 -3.66
N PRO A 81 11.67 -2.16 -4.89
CA PRO A 81 11.84 -1.31 -6.07
C PRO A 81 11.14 0.05 -5.89
N ALA A 82 11.80 1.15 -6.27
CA ALA A 82 11.30 2.51 -6.06
C ALA A 82 9.87 2.75 -6.59
N ALA A 83 9.51 2.12 -7.71
CA ALA A 83 8.15 2.18 -8.26
C ALA A 83 7.11 1.54 -7.32
N ALA A 84 7.45 0.43 -6.67
CA ALA A 84 6.60 -0.20 -5.67
C ALA A 84 6.56 0.61 -4.37
N VAL A 85 7.69 1.19 -3.94
CA VAL A 85 7.72 2.11 -2.78
C VAL A 85 6.72 3.24 -2.95
N GLY A 86 6.70 3.91 -4.13
CA GLY A 86 5.75 5.00 -4.39
C GLY A 86 4.30 4.56 -4.24
N ILE A 87 3.92 3.45 -4.89
CA ILE A 87 2.54 2.94 -4.87
C ILE A 87 2.11 2.53 -3.45
N VAL A 88 2.98 1.83 -2.71
CA VAL A 88 2.66 1.31 -1.38
C VAL A 88 2.70 2.43 -0.33
N LEU A 89 3.58 3.42 -0.50
CA LEU A 89 3.60 4.62 0.35
C LEU A 89 2.31 5.44 0.19
N ASP A 90 1.86 5.67 -1.04
CA ASP A 90 0.61 6.39 -1.30
C ASP A 90 -0.60 5.66 -0.69
N ASP A 91 -0.57 4.32 -0.69
CA ASP A 91 -1.57 3.51 -0.01
C ASP A 91 -1.52 3.61 1.52
N ALA A 92 -0.32 3.63 2.10
CA ALA A 92 -0.13 3.85 3.53
C ALA A 92 -0.67 5.20 3.96
N VAL A 93 -0.31 6.25 3.22
CA VAL A 93 -0.81 7.62 3.43
C VAL A 93 -2.33 7.66 3.34
N GLY A 94 -2.92 7.09 2.28
CA GLY A 94 -4.37 7.08 2.10
C GLY A 94 -5.10 6.33 3.23
N SER A 95 -4.53 5.24 3.73
CA SER A 95 -5.11 4.48 4.85
C SER A 95 -5.01 5.24 6.18
N HIS A 96 -3.86 5.87 6.45
CA HIS A 96 -3.67 6.69 7.66
C HIS A 96 -4.55 7.94 7.66
N ALA A 97 -4.84 8.51 6.48
CA ALA A 97 -5.73 9.67 6.35
C ALA A 97 -7.16 9.36 6.84
N GLU A 98 -7.59 8.11 6.72
CA GLU A 98 -8.92 7.64 7.17
C GLU A 98 -8.89 7.10 8.62
N ALA A 99 -7.73 7.01 9.27
CA ALA A 99 -7.61 6.43 10.60
C ALA A 99 -8.04 7.44 11.69
N GLU A 100 -8.99 7.04 12.55
CA GLU A 100 -9.57 7.91 13.60
C GLU A 100 -8.54 8.52 14.57
N LYS A 101 -7.41 7.86 14.77
CA LYS A 101 -6.36 8.26 15.73
C LYS A 101 -5.07 8.71 15.06
N MET A 102 -5.12 9.08 13.78
CA MET A 102 -3.93 9.57 13.09
C MET A 102 -3.52 10.95 13.65
N PRO A 103 -2.32 11.09 14.24
CA PRO A 103 -1.83 12.38 14.72
C PRO A 103 -1.58 13.37 13.57
N ALA A 104 -1.65 14.67 13.89
CA ALA A 104 -1.32 15.71 12.93
C ALA A 104 0.19 15.74 12.65
N CYS A 105 0.58 15.59 11.40
CA CYS A 105 1.95 15.77 10.93
C CYS A 105 1.97 16.11 9.44
N THR A 106 3.11 16.59 8.95
CA THR A 106 3.38 16.83 7.53
C THR A 106 4.53 15.97 7.08
N LEU A 107 4.35 15.23 5.99
CA LEU A 107 5.38 14.37 5.42
C LEU A 107 6.04 15.05 4.23
N THR A 108 7.36 15.07 4.25
CA THR A 108 8.18 15.60 3.16
C THR A 108 9.21 14.57 2.72
N ASP A 109 9.54 14.54 1.43
CA ASP A 109 10.66 13.73 0.95
C ASP A 109 12.01 14.34 1.36
N ALA A 110 13.11 13.66 1.00
CA ALA A 110 14.45 14.08 1.35
C ALA A 110 14.81 15.46 0.78
N GLU A 111 14.13 15.93 -0.27
CA GLU A 111 14.28 17.24 -0.90
C GLU A 111 13.43 18.33 -0.22
N GLY A 112 12.53 17.95 0.69
CA GLY A 112 11.63 18.85 1.40
C GLY A 112 10.32 19.11 0.66
N VAL A 113 9.98 18.31 -0.34
CA VAL A 113 8.70 18.40 -1.05
C VAL A 113 7.63 17.70 -0.22
N GLU A 114 6.61 18.46 0.18
CA GLU A 114 5.43 17.93 0.87
C GLU A 114 4.62 17.02 -0.06
N PHE A 115 4.29 15.81 0.41
CA PHE A 115 3.44 14.89 -0.32
C PHE A 115 2.24 14.37 0.50
N ALA A 116 2.21 14.61 1.82
CA ALA A 116 1.06 14.28 2.66
C ALA A 116 0.96 15.19 3.88
N ARG A 117 -0.28 15.42 4.34
CA ARG A 117 -0.60 16.20 5.55
C ARG A 117 -1.78 15.57 6.28
N PHE A 118 -1.64 15.35 7.59
CA PHE A 118 -2.68 14.82 8.47
C PHE A 118 -3.15 15.87 9.49
N GLY A 119 -4.42 15.81 9.92
CA GLY A 119 -4.94 16.56 11.06
C GLY A 119 -4.78 18.09 11.02
N GLY A 120 -4.64 18.70 9.84
CA GLY A 120 -4.40 20.14 9.66
C GLY A 120 -2.94 20.55 9.50
N GLY A 121 -1.99 19.60 9.58
CA GLY A 121 -0.56 19.88 9.59
C GLY A 121 -0.02 20.05 11.02
N GLY A 122 1.26 19.77 11.20
CA GLY A 122 1.92 19.63 12.50
C GLY A 122 3.42 19.43 12.32
N PRO A 123 4.10 18.73 13.24
CA PRO A 123 5.52 18.35 13.09
C PRO A 123 5.83 17.84 11.69
N VAL A 124 6.97 18.29 11.15
CA VAL A 124 7.46 17.84 9.86
C VAL A 124 8.27 16.57 10.08
N VAL A 125 7.93 15.52 9.35
CA VAL A 125 8.72 14.29 9.24
C VAL A 125 9.30 14.24 7.84
N ARG A 126 10.63 14.24 7.75
CA ARG A 126 11.40 14.29 6.50
C ARG A 126 12.25 13.03 6.35
N GLY A 127 12.34 12.50 5.14
CA GLY A 127 13.24 11.37 4.86
C GLY A 127 13.07 10.79 3.47
N ALA A 128 13.84 9.74 3.16
CA ALA A 128 13.65 9.03 1.90
C ALA A 128 12.28 8.34 1.89
N ARG A 129 11.64 8.24 0.71
CA ARG A 129 10.32 7.59 0.57
C ARG A 129 10.31 6.15 1.12
N THR A 130 11.44 5.46 1.01
CA THR A 130 11.62 4.09 1.52
C THR A 130 11.61 4.05 3.05
N GLU A 131 12.24 5.03 3.71
CA GLU A 131 12.26 5.14 5.18
C GLU A 131 10.89 5.56 5.72
N LEU A 132 10.24 6.51 5.02
CA LEU A 132 8.88 6.94 5.34
C LEU A 132 7.88 5.78 5.18
N LEU A 133 8.04 4.94 4.15
CA LEU A 133 7.25 3.71 4.00
C LEU A 133 7.52 2.74 5.15
N ALA A 134 8.79 2.52 5.52
CA ALA A 134 9.14 1.61 6.61
C ALA A 134 8.48 2.04 7.93
N TRP A 135 8.57 3.33 8.27
CA TRP A 135 7.96 3.91 9.46
C TRP A 135 6.43 3.90 9.41
N LEU A 136 5.80 4.41 8.33
CA LEU A 136 4.34 4.44 8.19
C LEU A 136 3.71 3.05 8.22
N SER A 137 4.48 2.03 7.84
CA SER A 137 4.04 0.65 7.85
C SER A 137 4.37 -0.11 9.13
N GLY A 138 4.99 0.54 10.11
CA GLY A 138 5.38 -0.06 11.39
C GLY A 138 6.52 -1.07 11.32
N ARG A 139 7.29 -1.09 10.22
CA ARG A 139 8.42 -2.02 9.98
C ARG A 139 9.78 -1.44 10.37
N ASP A 140 9.82 -0.16 10.74
CA ASP A 140 10.99 0.55 11.26
C ASP A 140 10.51 1.60 12.28
N ASP A 141 11.34 1.93 13.26
CA ASP A 141 11.02 2.92 14.29
C ASP A 141 11.15 4.37 13.79
N GLY A 142 11.66 4.55 12.57
CA GLY A 142 11.87 5.84 11.95
C GLY A 142 13.15 6.52 12.42
N ALA A 143 14.11 5.81 13.05
CA ALA A 143 15.35 6.40 13.55
C ALA A 143 16.20 7.12 12.47
N ARG A 144 15.97 6.83 11.19
CA ARG A 144 16.63 7.50 10.05
C ARG A 144 15.88 8.74 9.54
N LEU A 145 14.67 8.99 10.01
CA LEU A 145 13.87 10.16 9.64
C LEU A 145 14.30 11.40 10.43
N ASP A 146 14.28 12.54 9.76
CA ASP A 146 14.45 13.84 10.38
C ASP A 146 13.08 14.36 10.87
N ALA A 147 12.91 14.39 12.19
CA ALA A 147 11.72 14.88 12.87
C ALA A 147 12.15 15.65 14.13
N PRO A 148 12.45 16.96 14.02
CA PRO A 148 12.99 17.76 15.13
C PRO A 148 12.10 17.79 16.37
N ASP A 149 10.78 17.72 16.18
CA ASP A 149 9.78 17.71 17.24
C ASP A 149 9.44 16.29 17.74
N GLY A 150 10.18 15.28 17.26
CA GLY A 150 9.96 13.87 17.51
C GLY A 150 8.96 13.23 16.52
N LEU A 151 9.06 11.90 16.38
CA LEU A 151 8.14 11.14 15.55
C LEU A 151 6.80 10.93 16.26
N PRO A 152 5.66 11.16 15.57
CA PRO A 152 4.36 10.87 16.15
C PRO A 152 4.14 9.35 16.26
N VAL A 153 3.39 8.93 17.27
CA VAL A 153 2.97 7.52 17.42
C VAL A 153 1.83 7.24 16.45
N LEU A 154 2.08 6.35 15.49
CA LEU A 154 1.12 6.02 14.45
C LEU A 154 0.08 5.00 14.95
N PRO A 155 -1.18 5.07 14.48
CA PRO A 155 -2.07 3.92 14.55
C PRO A 155 -1.49 2.76 13.72
N PRO A 156 -1.87 1.50 14.00
CA PRO A 156 -1.42 0.37 13.18
C PRO A 156 -1.93 0.50 11.74
N TRP A 157 -1.10 0.09 10.79
CA TRP A 157 -1.46 -0.03 9.38
C TRP A 157 -1.33 -1.48 8.93
N ILE A 158 -2.47 -2.04 8.51
CA ILE A 158 -2.72 -3.48 8.33
C ILE A 158 -2.83 -4.23 9.67
#